data_AF-A0A639A6Q0-F1
#
_entry.id   AF-A0A639A6Q0-F1
#
_cell.length_a   1.000
_cell.length_b   1.000
_cell.length_c   1.000
_cell.angle_alpha   90.00
_cell.angle_beta   90.00
_cell.angle_gamma   90.00
#
_symmetry.space_group_name_H-M   'P 1'
#
loop_
_entity.id
_entity.type
_entity.pdbx_description
1 polymer ?
#
loop_
_entity_poly.entity_id
_entity_poly.type
_entity_poly.pdbx_seq_one_letter_code
_entity_poly.pdbx_strand_id
1 'polypeptide(L)'
;MTGRLFDMKSLILSGVFLFFAVCDSARANYDWSKCDANGNVNIQNISLRGGQYLQGQELQKITVPISYTCTTTWSSIGSLVYSTAVSLSNMKQVATALKDRGLGMDIVIQEGNGTPALFSWKDIQAGFSGWSSSKAFGERMEAQKTYNRSGTITVRIFVEQVFSNNFVDINIPESKINIYPYSPSQPSISVGPPTVPFRPLTVSAFNLRFIPDNSGTVIISPSNTIKMGHFYTEYKETMVPREVPFTVTAQQNVGTQIPFVAPLAIEFRTNGLTLADADSTVILKNNKQENNGFRLSVMDVDNNTPVKFNVKADMGPIHLDNGAGGRIIKRYKAKVEAIPGEVIKTGAFSAAMTVIVTYN
;
A
#
# COMPACT_ATOMS: atom_id res chain seq x y z
N MET A 1 14.15 -21.85 -85.71
CA MET A 1 14.99 -22.98 -85.26
C MET A 1 14.94 -23.03 -83.74
N THR A 2 14.36 -24.12 -83.22
CA THR A 2 14.75 -24.88 -82.00
C THR A 2 15.05 -24.09 -80.71
N GLY A 3 14.38 -24.29 -79.58
CA GLY A 3 13.81 -25.51 -79.03
C GLY A 3 14.24 -25.59 -77.57
N ARG A 4 13.26 -25.62 -76.67
CA ARG A 4 13.37 -25.65 -75.20
C ARG A 4 14.21 -26.81 -74.65
N LEU A 5 14.52 -26.66 -73.36
CA LEU A 5 14.79 -27.69 -72.33
C LEU A 5 16.25 -28.13 -72.17
N PHE A 6 16.95 -27.46 -71.26
CA PHE A 6 18.04 -28.08 -70.51
C PHE A 6 17.43 -28.97 -69.43
N ASP A 7 17.65 -30.26 -69.63
CA ASP A 7 17.13 -31.32 -68.80
C ASP A 7 17.94 -31.49 -67.51
N MET A 8 17.18 -31.84 -66.50
CA MET A 8 17.56 -31.98 -65.11
C MET A 8 17.89 -33.45 -64.87
N LYS A 9 18.83 -33.70 -63.95
CA LYS A 9 19.16 -35.00 -63.32
C LYS A 9 20.23 -35.85 -64.02
N SER A 10 21.45 -35.79 -63.47
CA SER A 10 21.93 -36.85 -62.56
C SER A 10 23.44 -36.99 -62.65
N LEU A 11 24.18 -36.30 -61.78
CA LEU A 11 25.26 -36.96 -61.05
C LEU A 11 25.50 -36.21 -59.74
N ILE A 12 24.68 -36.62 -58.78
CA ILE A 12 24.97 -36.57 -57.36
C ILE A 12 26.16 -37.50 -57.15
N LEU A 13 27.35 -36.97 -56.85
CA LEU A 13 28.29 -37.54 -55.88
C LEU A 13 29.54 -36.65 -55.79
N SER A 14 29.92 -36.33 -54.55
CA SER A 14 31.23 -35.83 -54.15
C SER A 14 31.50 -34.34 -54.38
N GLY A 15 31.15 -33.56 -53.37
CA GLY A 15 31.51 -32.15 -53.25
C GLY A 15 30.70 -31.36 -52.22
N VAL A 16 29.67 -31.98 -51.62
CA VAL A 16 29.08 -31.52 -50.36
C VAL A 16 30.08 -31.79 -49.25
N PHE A 17 30.83 -30.78 -48.81
CA PHE A 17 31.28 -30.59 -47.41
C PHE A 17 32.04 -29.25 -47.29
N LEU A 18 31.35 -28.15 -47.59
CA LEU A 18 31.63 -26.83 -47.01
C LEU A 18 30.29 -26.26 -46.56
N PHE A 19 29.60 -27.06 -45.74
CA PHE A 19 28.51 -26.55 -44.91
C PHE A 19 29.12 -25.49 -43.99
N PHE A 20 28.48 -24.33 -44.01
CA PHE A 20 28.56 -23.26 -43.03
C PHE A 20 28.69 -23.79 -41.60
N ALA A 21 29.92 -24.01 -41.17
CA ALA A 21 30.30 -23.98 -39.77
C ALA A 21 30.93 -22.61 -39.49
N VAL A 22 30.20 -21.53 -39.83
CA VAL A 22 30.21 -20.39 -38.91
C VAL A 22 29.40 -20.86 -37.73
N CYS A 23 30.02 -21.69 -36.89
CA CYS A 23 29.64 -21.73 -35.50
C CYS A 23 29.92 -20.31 -35.02
N ASP A 24 28.92 -19.44 -35.11
CA ASP A 24 28.76 -18.38 -34.13
C ASP A 24 28.79 -19.12 -32.80
N SER A 25 29.99 -19.21 -32.22
CA SER A 25 30.10 -19.22 -30.79
C SER A 25 29.55 -17.86 -30.39
N ALA A 26 28.22 -17.77 -30.29
CA ALA A 26 27.51 -16.74 -29.58
C ALA A 26 27.94 -16.87 -28.13
N ARG A 27 29.18 -16.46 -27.85
CA ARG A 27 29.72 -16.33 -26.51
C ARG A 27 28.83 -15.28 -25.90
N ALA A 28 27.96 -15.70 -25.00
CA ALA A 28 27.06 -14.84 -24.27
C ALA A 28 27.87 -13.66 -23.74
N ASN A 29 27.59 -12.47 -24.26
CA ASN A 29 28.29 -11.25 -23.93
C ASN A 29 27.71 -10.68 -22.63
N TYR A 30 28.45 -9.81 -21.94
CA TYR A 30 28.06 -9.32 -20.62
C TYR A 30 26.70 -8.61 -20.64
N ASP A 31 26.33 -8.03 -21.78
CA ASP A 31 25.05 -7.35 -22.04
C ASP A 31 23.85 -8.31 -22.09
N TRP A 32 24.08 -9.62 -22.15
CA TRP A 32 23.03 -10.64 -21.98
C TRP A 32 22.75 -10.99 -20.51
N SER A 33 23.51 -10.41 -19.57
CA SER A 33 23.18 -10.50 -18.16
C SER A 33 21.90 -9.73 -17.86
N LYS A 34 21.11 -10.18 -16.89
CA LYS A 34 19.86 -9.51 -16.49
C LYS A 34 19.54 -9.70 -15.02
N CYS A 35 18.65 -8.85 -14.51
CA CYS A 35 18.01 -9.04 -13.22
C CYS A 35 16.49 -8.96 -13.38
N ASP A 36 15.80 -10.02 -12.97
CA ASP A 36 14.35 -10.10 -12.97
C ASP A 36 13.82 -9.85 -11.55
N ALA A 37 13.04 -8.79 -11.36
CA ALA A 37 12.42 -8.47 -10.09
C ALA A 37 11.30 -9.47 -9.75
N ASN A 38 11.33 -9.97 -8.53
CA ASN A 38 10.36 -10.89 -7.95
C ASN A 38 9.48 -10.11 -6.97
N GLY A 39 8.38 -9.55 -7.48
CA GLY A 39 7.37 -8.88 -6.65
C GLY A 39 7.09 -7.44 -7.03
N ASN A 40 6.31 -6.77 -6.17
CA ASN A 40 5.84 -5.40 -6.33
C ASN A 40 6.12 -4.62 -5.04
N VAL A 41 6.46 -3.34 -5.17
CA VAL A 41 6.52 -2.39 -4.05
C VAL A 41 5.11 -1.86 -3.84
N ASN A 42 4.40 -2.42 -2.87
CA ASN A 42 3.05 -1.98 -2.54
C ASN A 42 3.10 -0.92 -1.44
N ILE A 43 2.88 0.34 -1.83
CA ILE A 43 2.71 1.45 -0.90
C ILE A 43 1.20 1.60 -0.66
N GLN A 44 0.78 1.54 0.60
CA GLN A 44 -0.62 1.77 0.96
C GLN A 44 -0.98 3.24 0.77
N ASN A 45 -2.27 3.54 0.61
CA ASN A 45 -2.75 4.91 0.68
C ASN A 45 -2.34 5.54 2.02
N ILE A 46 -2.03 6.83 2.00
CA ILE A 46 -1.55 7.57 3.16
C ILE A 46 -2.51 8.72 3.41
N SER A 47 -3.14 8.72 4.58
CA SER A 47 -3.99 9.82 5.05
C SER A 47 -3.25 10.60 6.14
N LEU A 48 -2.91 11.85 5.85
CA LEU A 48 -2.20 12.78 6.73
C LEU A 48 -3.15 13.89 7.20
N ARG A 49 -2.87 14.43 8.39
CA ARG A 49 -3.56 15.62 8.89
C ARG A 49 -3.29 16.81 7.95
N GLY A 50 -4.31 17.54 7.55
CA GLY A 50 -4.16 18.81 6.83
C GLY A 50 -3.66 19.90 7.77
N GLY A 51 -2.84 20.82 7.27
CA GLY A 51 -2.30 21.90 8.09
C GLY A 51 -1.15 22.62 7.41
N GLN A 52 -0.37 23.37 8.19
CA GLN A 52 0.85 24.00 7.73
C GLN A 52 2.04 23.10 8.01
N TYR A 53 2.87 22.90 6.99
CA TYR A 53 4.09 22.11 7.07
C TYR A 53 5.29 22.96 6.68
N LEU A 54 6.40 22.76 7.42
CA LEU A 54 7.66 23.45 7.16
C LEU A 54 8.44 22.74 6.06
N GLN A 55 9.25 23.49 5.32
CA GLN A 55 10.18 22.91 4.35
C GLN A 55 11.13 21.90 5.04
N GLY A 56 11.36 20.77 4.40
CA GLY A 56 12.17 19.66 4.88
C GLY A 56 11.45 18.73 5.87
N GLN A 57 10.24 19.07 6.32
CA GLN A 57 9.48 18.25 7.25
C GLN A 57 9.12 16.89 6.61
N GLU A 58 9.52 15.81 7.27
CA GLU A 58 9.16 14.45 6.87
C GLU A 58 7.68 14.21 7.14
N LEU A 59 6.97 13.77 6.11
CA LEU A 59 5.55 13.44 6.17
C LEU A 59 5.33 11.96 6.39
N GLN A 60 6.11 11.13 5.69
CA GLN A 60 6.01 9.69 5.77
C GLN A 60 7.33 9.04 5.38
N LYS A 61 7.67 7.95 6.08
CA LYS A 61 8.78 7.07 5.72
C LYS A 61 8.26 5.63 5.66
N ILE A 62 8.50 4.95 4.54
CA ILE A 62 8.00 3.60 4.27
C ILE A 62 9.18 2.75 3.81
N THR A 63 9.35 1.58 4.41
CA THR A 63 10.36 0.60 4.01
C THR A 63 9.66 -0.68 3.56
N VAL A 64 9.92 -1.10 2.32
CA VAL A 64 9.32 -2.30 1.70
C VAL A 64 10.43 -3.28 1.32
N PRO A 65 10.31 -4.59 1.65
CA PRO A 65 11.25 -5.59 1.17
C PRO A 65 11.10 -5.80 -0.34
N ILE A 66 12.22 -6.04 -1.02
CA ILE A 66 12.26 -6.39 -2.44
C ILE A 66 13.04 -7.69 -2.64
N SER A 67 12.73 -8.41 -3.70
CA SER A 67 13.49 -9.58 -4.12
C SER A 67 13.67 -9.60 -5.62
N TYR A 68 14.76 -10.19 -6.10
CA TYR A 68 15.08 -10.28 -7.51
C TYR A 68 16.07 -11.41 -7.79
N THR A 69 16.10 -11.87 -9.03
CA THR A 69 17.03 -12.90 -9.50
C THR A 69 17.92 -12.31 -10.58
N CYS A 70 19.23 -12.34 -10.38
CA CYS A 70 20.20 -11.89 -11.38
C CYS A 70 20.92 -13.07 -12.01
N THR A 71 21.04 -13.06 -13.34
CA THR A 71 21.85 -14.01 -14.10
C THR A 71 22.96 -13.23 -14.79
N THR A 72 24.21 -13.59 -14.47
CA THR A 72 25.40 -13.01 -15.09
C THR A 72 25.91 -13.90 -16.20
N THR A 73 26.49 -13.30 -17.23
CA THR A 73 27.08 -13.98 -18.38
C THR A 73 28.59 -13.76 -18.42
N TRP A 74 29.27 -14.45 -19.33
CA TRP A 74 30.69 -14.24 -19.52
C TRP A 74 30.97 -12.83 -20.04
N SER A 75 32.14 -12.28 -19.73
CA SER A 75 32.60 -11.00 -20.25
C SER A 75 34.04 -11.12 -20.73
N SER A 76 34.32 -10.60 -21.92
CA SER A 76 35.69 -10.41 -22.41
C SER A 76 36.39 -9.23 -21.72
N ILE A 77 35.63 -8.36 -21.04
CA ILE A 77 36.12 -7.23 -20.29
C ILE A 77 36.54 -7.73 -18.90
N GLY A 78 37.82 -8.09 -18.75
CA GLY A 78 38.35 -8.69 -17.51
C GLY A 78 38.23 -7.81 -16.26
N SER A 79 38.06 -6.49 -16.42
CA SER A 79 37.81 -5.53 -15.34
C SER A 79 36.34 -5.33 -14.99
N LEU A 80 35.40 -5.96 -15.72
CA LEU A 80 33.98 -5.80 -15.45
C LEU A 80 33.61 -6.41 -14.09
N VAL A 81 32.97 -5.60 -13.25
CA VAL A 81 32.42 -6.01 -11.98
C VAL A 81 30.91 -6.15 -12.12
N TYR A 82 30.39 -7.35 -11.89
CA TYR A 82 28.96 -7.56 -11.69
C TYR A 82 28.61 -7.17 -10.25
N SER A 83 27.71 -6.21 -10.10
CA SER A 83 27.15 -5.73 -8.84
C SER A 83 25.87 -4.97 -9.19
N THR A 84 24.77 -5.27 -8.52
CA THR A 84 23.49 -4.73 -9.00
C THR A 84 23.46 -3.22 -8.91
N ALA A 85 22.87 -2.62 -9.95
CA ALA A 85 22.59 -1.21 -10.02
C ALA A 85 21.09 -0.99 -10.16
N VAL A 86 20.62 0.14 -9.65
CA VAL A 86 19.22 0.52 -9.70
C VAL A 86 19.07 1.80 -10.51
N SER A 87 18.03 1.86 -11.33
CA SER A 87 17.65 3.07 -12.07
C SER A 87 16.20 3.41 -11.80
N LEU A 88 15.97 4.69 -11.53
CA LEU A 88 14.64 5.26 -11.34
C LEU A 88 14.05 5.79 -12.64
N SER A 89 14.56 5.38 -13.81
CA SER A 89 14.28 6.08 -15.08
C SER A 89 12.79 6.28 -15.42
N ASN A 90 11.93 5.42 -14.87
CA ASN A 90 10.48 5.41 -15.10
C ASN A 90 9.68 6.10 -13.97
N MET A 91 10.32 6.87 -13.09
CA MET A 91 9.68 7.57 -11.96
C MET A 91 9.26 9.01 -12.28
N LYS A 92 9.35 9.45 -13.55
CA LYS A 92 9.06 10.83 -13.97
C LYS A 92 7.68 11.32 -13.53
N GLN A 93 6.65 10.50 -13.73
CA GLN A 93 5.29 10.90 -13.40
C GLN A 93 5.08 11.04 -11.88
N VAL A 94 5.72 10.20 -11.08
CA VAL A 94 5.72 10.31 -9.61
C VAL A 94 6.40 11.59 -9.16
N ALA A 95 7.58 11.89 -9.71
CA ALA A 95 8.31 13.12 -9.38
C ALA A 95 7.50 14.38 -9.75
N THR A 96 6.82 14.38 -10.90
CA THR A 96 5.92 15.48 -11.30
C THR A 96 4.74 15.62 -10.34
N ALA A 97 4.05 14.52 -10.01
CA ALA A 97 2.88 14.55 -9.12
C ALA A 97 3.21 15.11 -7.72
N LEU A 98 4.40 14.81 -7.18
CA LEU A 98 4.88 15.38 -5.91
C LEU A 98 5.29 16.84 -6.06
N LYS A 99 6.10 17.16 -7.09
CA LYS A 99 6.62 18.51 -7.33
C LYS A 99 5.52 19.54 -7.52
N ASP A 100 4.49 19.21 -8.30
CA ASP A 100 3.36 20.09 -8.59
C ASP A 100 2.54 20.45 -7.33
N ARG A 101 2.77 19.73 -6.23
CA ARG A 101 2.12 19.92 -4.93
C ARG A 101 3.09 20.39 -3.86
N GLY A 102 4.31 20.80 -4.22
CA GLY A 102 5.31 21.30 -3.27
C GLY A 102 5.90 20.19 -2.38
N LEU A 103 5.80 18.93 -2.79
CA LEU A 103 6.34 17.78 -2.08
C LEU A 103 7.62 17.27 -2.75
N GLY A 104 8.45 16.61 -1.95
CA GLY A 104 9.67 15.94 -2.37
C GLY A 104 9.70 14.50 -1.89
N MET A 105 10.62 13.73 -2.48
CA MET A 105 10.83 12.33 -2.12
C MET A 105 12.31 11.96 -2.22
N ASP A 106 12.80 11.23 -1.22
CA ASP A 106 14.06 10.51 -1.29
C ASP A 106 13.78 9.00 -1.39
N ILE A 107 14.60 8.29 -2.16
CA ILE A 107 14.54 6.83 -2.26
C ILE A 107 15.89 6.24 -1.89
N VAL A 108 15.90 5.30 -0.95
CA VAL A 108 17.08 4.55 -0.55
C VAL A 108 16.86 3.08 -0.88
N ILE A 109 17.78 2.48 -1.64
CA ILE A 109 17.75 1.04 -1.95
C ILE A 109 18.98 0.38 -1.34
N GLN A 110 18.80 -0.73 -0.63
CA GLN A 110 19.89 -1.43 0.06
C GLN A 110 19.72 -2.95 -0.06
N GLU A 111 20.78 -3.65 -0.46
CA GLU A 111 20.88 -5.11 -0.38
C GLU A 111 21.56 -5.51 0.93
N GLY A 112 20.88 -6.28 1.79
CA GLY A 112 21.41 -6.70 3.10
C GLY A 112 21.95 -5.52 3.94
N ASN A 113 23.18 -5.66 4.44
CA ASN A 113 23.92 -4.61 5.15
C ASN A 113 24.90 -3.85 4.24
N GLY A 114 24.76 -3.97 2.91
CA GLY A 114 25.61 -3.33 1.93
C GLY A 114 25.48 -1.80 1.91
N THR A 115 26.28 -1.14 1.06
CA THR A 115 26.21 0.31 0.89
C THR A 115 24.90 0.69 0.19
N PRO A 116 24.08 1.57 0.79
CA PRO A 116 22.81 1.95 0.19
C PRO A 116 22.99 2.88 -1.01
N ALA A 117 22.19 2.68 -2.05
CA ALA A 117 22.00 3.67 -3.11
C ALA A 117 20.94 4.69 -2.69
N LEU A 118 21.38 5.91 -2.41
CA LEU A 118 20.50 7.05 -2.14
C LEU A 118 20.22 7.82 -3.42
N PHE A 119 18.95 8.01 -3.74
CA PHE A 119 18.46 9.00 -4.70
C PHE A 119 17.81 10.12 -3.91
N SER A 120 18.52 11.25 -3.80
CA SER A 120 17.97 12.45 -3.19
C SER A 120 16.90 13.05 -4.08
N TRP A 121 16.05 13.90 -3.51
CA TRP A 121 15.10 14.67 -4.31
C TRP A 121 15.78 15.49 -5.41
N LYS A 122 16.97 16.04 -5.15
CA LYS A 122 17.77 16.74 -6.17
C LYS A 122 18.15 15.81 -7.33
N ASP A 123 18.55 14.57 -7.05
CA ASP A 123 18.86 13.57 -8.09
C ASP A 123 17.62 13.24 -8.93
N ILE A 124 16.47 13.08 -8.26
CA ILE A 124 15.18 12.78 -8.88
C ILE A 124 14.70 13.94 -9.76
N GLN A 125 14.91 15.19 -9.32
CA GLN A 125 14.56 16.40 -10.07
C GLN A 125 15.49 16.68 -11.25
N ALA A 126 16.80 16.44 -11.11
CA ALA A 126 17.79 16.63 -12.17
C ALA A 126 17.51 15.75 -13.39
N GLY A 127 16.65 14.74 -13.23
CA GLY A 127 16.05 13.99 -14.30
C GLY A 127 16.56 12.57 -14.35
N PHE A 128 15.75 11.78 -15.03
CA PHE A 128 15.91 10.35 -15.18
C PHE A 128 16.78 10.05 -16.40
N SER A 129 18.09 10.24 -16.31
CA SER A 129 19.00 9.91 -17.41
C SER A 129 19.21 8.40 -17.49
N GLY A 130 18.21 7.68 -18.00
CA GLY A 130 18.22 6.26 -18.37
C GLY A 130 19.25 5.38 -17.65
N TRP A 131 20.12 4.74 -18.43
CA TRP A 131 21.19 3.87 -17.97
C TRP A 131 22.27 4.60 -17.14
N SER A 132 22.67 5.82 -17.54
CA SER A 132 23.80 6.55 -16.93
C SER A 132 23.55 7.06 -15.51
N SER A 133 22.29 7.23 -15.11
CA SER A 133 21.90 7.64 -13.75
C SER A 133 21.83 6.48 -12.76
N SER A 134 22.10 5.24 -13.20
CA SER A 134 21.98 4.08 -12.33
C SER A 134 23.03 4.10 -11.23
N LYS A 135 22.64 3.78 -9.99
CA LYS A 135 23.55 3.71 -8.83
C LYS A 135 23.72 2.25 -8.39
N ALA A 136 24.96 1.84 -8.14
CA ALA A 136 25.25 0.51 -7.60
C ALA A 136 24.75 0.39 -6.15
N PHE A 137 24.22 -0.78 -5.77
CA PHE A 137 23.72 -1.04 -4.41
C PHE A 137 23.90 -2.49 -3.93
N GLY A 138 24.08 -3.45 -4.84
CA GLY A 138 24.23 -4.85 -4.47
C GLY A 138 25.67 -5.31 -4.29
N GLU A 139 25.82 -6.49 -3.70
CA GLU A 139 27.12 -7.12 -3.55
C GLU A 139 27.71 -7.56 -4.89
N ARG A 140 29.02 -7.83 -4.87
CA ARG A 140 29.72 -8.37 -6.04
C ARG A 140 29.17 -9.75 -6.40
N MET A 141 28.97 -9.97 -7.70
CA MET A 141 28.59 -11.22 -8.31
C MET A 141 29.73 -11.73 -9.21
N GLU A 142 29.86 -13.04 -9.31
CA GLU A 142 30.75 -13.67 -10.28
C GLU A 142 30.03 -13.81 -11.63
N ALA A 143 30.80 -13.93 -12.70
CA ALA A 143 30.27 -14.19 -14.03
C ALA A 143 29.68 -15.61 -14.14
N GLN A 144 28.77 -15.80 -15.11
CA GLN A 144 28.18 -17.11 -15.44
C GLN A 144 27.47 -17.81 -14.28
N LYS A 145 26.83 -17.04 -13.38
CA LYS A 145 26.08 -17.56 -12.23
C LYS A 145 24.72 -16.89 -12.11
N THR A 146 23.81 -17.58 -11.43
CA THR A 146 22.49 -17.04 -11.08
C THR A 146 22.41 -16.83 -9.56
N TYR A 147 21.92 -15.67 -9.16
CA TYR A 147 21.81 -15.24 -7.77
C TYR A 147 20.37 -14.87 -7.45
N ASN A 148 19.85 -15.40 -6.35
CA ASN A 148 18.62 -14.90 -5.74
C ASN A 148 19.01 -13.90 -4.65
N ARG A 149 18.49 -12.68 -4.76
CA ARG A 149 18.87 -11.54 -3.93
C ARG A 149 17.63 -10.88 -3.33
N SER A 150 17.83 -10.21 -2.21
CA SER A 150 16.78 -9.46 -1.53
C SER A 150 17.35 -8.23 -0.86
N GLY A 151 16.53 -7.21 -0.74
CA GLY A 151 16.91 -5.94 -0.16
C GLY A 151 15.70 -5.18 0.34
N THR A 152 15.89 -3.89 0.57
CA THR A 152 14.81 -2.99 0.95
C THR A 152 14.81 -1.74 0.07
N ILE A 153 13.62 -1.20 -0.14
CA ILE A 153 13.43 0.15 -0.66
C ILE A 153 12.79 0.97 0.44
N THR A 154 13.44 2.06 0.81
CA THR A 154 12.91 3.06 1.73
C THR A 154 12.54 4.32 0.97
N VAL A 155 11.27 4.71 1.04
CA VAL A 155 10.74 5.94 0.47
C VAL A 155 10.48 6.92 1.60
N ARG A 156 11.04 8.12 1.48
CA ARG A 156 10.81 9.23 2.40
C ARG A 156 10.11 10.36 1.65
N ILE A 157 8.87 10.66 2.00
CA ILE A 157 8.10 11.77 1.45
C ILE A 157 8.20 12.95 2.41
N PHE A 158 8.48 14.14 1.89
CA PHE A 158 8.67 15.34 2.70
C PHE A 158 8.17 16.59 1.97
N VAL A 159 8.11 17.70 2.69
CA VAL A 159 7.67 18.99 2.16
C VAL A 159 8.84 19.74 1.55
N GLU A 160 8.79 20.03 0.25
CA GLU A 160 9.85 20.72 -0.49
C GLU A 160 9.66 22.24 -0.48
N GLN A 161 8.41 22.69 -0.53
CA GLN A 161 8.04 24.11 -0.42
C GLN A 161 6.95 24.24 0.64
N VAL A 162 6.90 25.37 1.35
CA VAL A 162 5.91 25.60 2.41
C VAL A 162 4.52 25.20 1.92
N PHE A 163 3.93 24.23 2.60
CA PHE A 163 2.65 23.64 2.23
C PHE A 163 1.61 24.05 3.27
N SER A 164 0.59 24.80 2.85
CA SER A 164 -0.47 25.31 3.73
C SER A 164 -1.82 24.73 3.38
N ASN A 165 -2.45 24.10 4.38
CA ASN A 165 -3.85 23.67 4.49
C ASN A 165 -4.59 23.35 3.17
N ASN A 166 -4.12 22.31 2.48
CA ASN A 166 -4.78 21.80 1.29
C ASN A 166 -5.63 20.59 1.68
N PHE A 167 -6.96 20.73 1.67
CA PHE A 167 -7.86 19.58 1.70
C PHE A 167 -7.84 18.94 0.32
N VAL A 168 -6.92 17.99 0.13
CA VAL A 168 -6.53 17.50 -1.20
C VAL A 168 -6.19 16.01 -1.18
N ASP A 169 -6.44 15.36 -2.31
CA ASP A 169 -5.95 14.04 -2.63
C ASP A 169 -4.95 14.13 -3.79
N ILE A 170 -3.77 13.55 -3.60
CA ILE A 170 -2.70 13.52 -4.59
C ILE A 170 -2.56 12.06 -5.05
N ASN A 171 -2.99 11.80 -6.27
CA ASN A 171 -2.79 10.49 -6.90
C ASN A 171 -1.33 10.35 -7.36
N ILE A 172 -0.62 9.40 -6.75
CA ILE A 172 0.72 8.99 -7.17
C ILE A 172 0.57 7.81 -8.13
N PRO A 173 0.96 7.98 -9.40
CA PRO A 173 0.75 6.95 -10.42
C PRO A 173 1.63 5.73 -10.19
N GLU A 174 1.24 4.60 -10.77
CA GLU A 174 2.10 3.42 -10.84
C GLU A 174 3.41 3.75 -11.56
N SER A 175 4.48 3.09 -11.15
CA SER A 175 5.79 3.33 -11.74
C SER A 175 6.65 2.06 -11.72
N LYS A 176 7.86 2.18 -12.29
CA LYS A 176 8.79 1.07 -12.40
C LYS A 176 10.18 1.49 -11.93
N ILE A 177 10.86 0.57 -11.24
CA ILE A 177 12.25 0.70 -10.84
C ILE A 177 13.02 -0.43 -11.54
N ASN A 178 14.04 -0.06 -12.31
CA ASN A 178 14.85 -1.05 -13.02
C ASN A 178 15.99 -1.51 -12.11
N ILE A 179 16.23 -2.82 -12.06
CA ILE A 179 17.39 -3.42 -11.42
C ILE A 179 18.24 -4.04 -12.53
N TYR A 180 19.52 -3.66 -12.56
CA TYR A 180 20.49 -4.08 -13.55
C TYR A 180 21.59 -4.93 -12.89
N PRO A 181 22.22 -5.86 -13.63
CA PRO A 181 23.25 -6.76 -13.09
C PRO A 181 24.62 -6.10 -12.89
N TYR A 182 24.83 -4.90 -13.41
CA TYR A 182 26.04 -4.11 -13.28
C TYR A 182 25.73 -2.60 -13.40
N SER A 183 26.68 -1.75 -13.02
CA SER A 183 26.60 -0.28 -13.11
C SER A 183 27.13 0.25 -14.45
N PRO A 184 26.58 1.36 -15.00
CA PRO A 184 27.06 2.04 -16.21
C PRO A 184 28.49 2.55 -16.11
N SER A 185 28.88 3.01 -14.93
CA SER A 185 30.18 3.60 -14.66
C SER A 185 30.91 2.74 -13.63
N GLN A 186 32.05 2.20 -14.03
CA GLN A 186 32.96 1.45 -13.16
C GLN A 186 34.38 1.99 -13.35
N PRO A 187 35.30 1.73 -12.40
CA PRO A 187 36.68 2.18 -12.55
C PRO A 187 37.28 1.76 -13.91
N SER A 188 37.70 2.74 -14.69
CA SER A 188 38.40 2.56 -15.97
C SER A 188 37.62 1.90 -17.12
N ILE A 189 36.31 1.66 -16.96
CA ILE A 189 35.46 1.16 -18.04
C ILE A 189 34.08 1.83 -18.04
N SER A 190 33.53 2.02 -19.24
CA SER A 190 32.11 2.33 -19.44
C SER A 190 31.49 1.20 -20.23
N VAL A 191 30.35 0.72 -19.77
CA VAL A 191 29.64 -0.41 -20.38
C VAL A 191 28.25 0.01 -20.83
N GLY A 192 27.77 -0.61 -21.91
CA GLY A 192 26.40 -0.42 -22.38
C GLY A 192 25.38 -1.08 -21.44
N PRO A 193 24.10 -0.71 -21.53
CA PRO A 193 23.05 -1.38 -20.78
C PRO A 193 22.86 -2.83 -21.25
N PRO A 194 22.23 -3.68 -20.42
CA PRO A 194 21.75 -4.99 -20.87
C PRO A 194 20.86 -4.89 -22.12
N THR A 195 21.03 -5.84 -23.04
CA THR A 195 20.29 -5.91 -24.32
C THR A 195 19.14 -6.92 -24.30
N VAL A 196 19.12 -7.81 -23.30
CA VAL A 196 18.06 -8.80 -23.14
C VAL A 196 16.89 -8.27 -22.30
N PRO A 197 15.65 -8.73 -22.55
CA PRO A 197 14.51 -8.37 -21.72
C PRO A 197 14.69 -8.78 -20.26
N PHE A 198 14.23 -7.92 -19.36
CA PHE A 198 14.24 -8.13 -17.92
C PHE A 198 12.94 -7.62 -17.29
N ARG A 199 12.60 -8.12 -16.12
CA ARG A 199 11.43 -7.71 -15.36
C ARG A 199 11.78 -6.59 -14.37
N PRO A 200 11.27 -5.35 -14.54
CA PRO A 200 11.45 -4.29 -13.56
C PRO A 200 10.59 -4.53 -12.32
N LEU A 201 10.93 -3.84 -11.24
CA LEU A 201 10.14 -3.79 -10.02
C LEU A 201 8.97 -2.82 -10.21
N THR A 202 7.74 -3.30 -10.10
CA THR A 202 6.55 -2.45 -10.18
C THR A 202 6.29 -1.79 -8.84
N VAL A 203 6.08 -0.48 -8.84
CA VAL A 203 5.60 0.28 -7.68
C VAL A 203 4.12 0.56 -7.89
N SER A 204 3.29 0.15 -6.93
CA SER A 204 1.85 0.36 -6.99
C SER A 204 1.49 1.84 -6.92
N ALA A 205 0.47 2.24 -7.67
CA ALA A 205 -0.17 3.54 -7.49
C ALA A 205 -0.74 3.66 -6.06
N PHE A 206 -0.71 4.86 -5.49
CA PHE A 206 -1.27 5.13 -4.17
C PHE A 206 -1.73 6.58 -4.06
N ASN A 207 -2.60 6.85 -3.10
CA ASN A 207 -3.08 8.20 -2.82
C ASN A 207 -2.41 8.77 -1.58
N LEU A 208 -2.03 10.04 -1.65
CA LEU A 208 -1.57 10.83 -0.51
C LEU A 208 -2.61 11.92 -0.23
N ARG A 209 -3.35 11.77 0.87
CA ARG A 209 -4.46 12.63 1.26
C ARG A 209 -4.06 13.53 2.41
N PHE A 210 -4.37 14.81 2.29
CA PHE A 210 -4.28 15.76 3.38
C PHE A 210 -5.69 16.18 3.78
N ILE A 211 -6.07 15.87 5.01
CA ILE A 211 -7.43 16.08 5.52
C ILE A 211 -7.36 16.94 6.78
N PRO A 212 -7.80 18.21 6.74
CA PRO A 212 -7.73 19.11 7.88
C PRO A 212 -8.48 18.59 9.10
N ASP A 213 -8.10 19.08 10.28
CA ASP A 213 -8.91 18.86 11.48
C ASP A 213 -10.30 19.47 11.32
N ASN A 214 -11.29 18.87 12.00
CA ASN A 214 -12.70 19.27 11.95
C ASN A 214 -13.33 19.21 10.54
N SER A 215 -12.71 18.47 9.61
CA SER A 215 -13.22 18.29 8.25
C SER A 215 -14.51 17.49 8.15
N GLY A 216 -14.87 16.78 9.22
CA GLY A 216 -16.12 16.04 9.32
C GLY A 216 -16.64 15.90 10.75
N THR A 217 -17.90 15.47 10.85
CA THR A 217 -18.63 15.23 12.09
C THR A 217 -19.18 13.81 12.10
N VAL A 218 -19.21 13.19 13.29
CA VAL A 218 -19.91 11.93 13.53
C VAL A 218 -21.25 12.22 14.22
N ILE A 219 -22.34 11.75 13.64
CA ILE A 219 -23.70 11.96 14.13
C ILE A 219 -24.32 10.60 14.46
N ILE A 220 -24.82 10.44 15.69
CA ILE A 220 -25.57 9.26 16.13
C ILE A 220 -27.05 9.63 16.17
N SER A 221 -27.87 8.91 15.40
CA SER A 221 -29.32 9.18 15.26
C SER A 221 -30.16 7.98 15.74
N PRO A 222 -31.32 8.20 16.40
CA PRO A 222 -31.97 9.50 16.63
C PRO A 222 -31.40 10.31 17.80
N SER A 223 -30.61 9.69 18.68
CA SER A 223 -29.94 10.41 19.76
C SER A 223 -28.67 9.70 20.20
N ASN A 224 -27.80 10.43 20.90
CA ASN A 224 -26.61 9.88 21.55
C ASN A 224 -26.92 8.97 22.76
N THR A 225 -28.19 8.84 23.15
CA THR A 225 -28.64 8.04 24.29
C THR A 225 -29.65 7.00 23.83
N ILE A 226 -29.23 5.74 23.79
CA ILE A 226 -30.11 4.64 23.39
C ILE A 226 -30.85 4.10 24.61
N LYS A 227 -32.17 4.31 24.65
CA LYS A 227 -33.02 3.83 25.75
C LYS A 227 -33.47 2.38 25.50
N MET A 228 -32.94 1.44 26.28
CA MET A 228 -33.30 0.01 26.19
C MET A 228 -34.63 -0.34 26.91
N GLY A 229 -35.19 0.62 27.64
CA GLY A 229 -36.41 0.45 28.44
C GLY A 229 -36.19 -0.43 29.68
N HIS A 230 -37.29 -0.99 30.21
CA HIS A 230 -37.29 -1.78 31.44
C HIS A 230 -37.26 -3.28 31.18
N PHE A 231 -36.41 -4.01 31.90
CA PHE A 231 -36.37 -5.47 31.90
C PHE A 231 -37.00 -5.99 33.19
N TYR A 232 -38.04 -6.81 33.08
CA TYR A 232 -38.77 -7.34 34.23
C TYR A 232 -38.20 -8.70 34.62
N THR A 233 -37.67 -8.80 35.85
CA THR A 233 -37.00 -10.00 36.36
C THR A 233 -37.94 -11.19 36.58
N GLU A 234 -39.25 -10.92 36.72
CA GLU A 234 -40.31 -11.91 36.93
C GLU A 234 -40.46 -12.89 35.75
N TYR A 235 -40.03 -12.50 34.56
CA TYR A 235 -40.16 -13.28 33.32
C TYR A 235 -38.80 -13.75 32.80
N LYS A 236 -37.83 -14.01 33.69
CA LYS A 236 -36.45 -14.36 33.32
C LYS A 236 -36.37 -15.49 32.30
N GLU A 237 -37.20 -16.52 32.44
CA GLU A 237 -37.21 -17.71 31.56
C GLU A 237 -37.75 -17.44 30.15
N THR A 238 -38.59 -16.40 29.99
CA THR A 238 -39.18 -16.01 28.71
C THR A 238 -38.65 -14.67 28.19
N MET A 239 -37.59 -14.15 28.81
CA MET A 239 -37.07 -12.82 28.49
C MET A 239 -36.35 -12.81 27.15
N VAL A 240 -37.00 -12.18 26.17
CA VAL A 240 -36.46 -12.00 24.83
C VAL A 240 -35.43 -10.86 24.82
N PRO A 241 -34.35 -10.97 24.01
CA PRO A 241 -33.44 -9.86 23.77
C PRO A 241 -34.18 -8.60 23.32
N ARG A 242 -33.75 -7.45 23.82
CA ARG A 242 -34.24 -6.15 23.33
C ARG A 242 -33.25 -5.56 22.36
N GLU A 243 -33.77 -5.13 21.21
CA GLU A 243 -33.00 -4.51 20.15
C GLU A 243 -33.53 -3.11 19.88
N VAL A 244 -32.63 -2.12 19.84
CA VAL A 244 -32.97 -0.73 19.51
C VAL A 244 -32.10 -0.28 18.34
N PRO A 245 -32.69 0.11 17.19
CA PRO A 245 -31.93 0.55 16.04
C PRO A 245 -31.36 1.96 16.27
N PHE A 246 -30.19 2.20 15.68
CA PHE A 246 -29.59 3.52 15.58
C PHE A 246 -28.73 3.62 14.32
N THR A 247 -28.35 4.83 13.93
CA THR A 247 -27.40 5.01 12.83
C THR A 247 -26.18 5.79 13.27
N VAL A 248 -25.06 5.52 12.62
CA VAL A 248 -23.85 6.34 12.70
C VAL A 248 -23.64 6.96 11.33
N THR A 249 -23.64 8.28 11.28
CA THR A 249 -23.37 9.06 10.07
C THR A 249 -22.03 9.74 10.20
N ALA A 250 -21.14 9.55 9.22
CA ALA A 250 -19.99 10.42 9.03
C ALA A 250 -20.33 11.43 7.95
N GLN A 251 -20.18 12.71 8.26
CA GLN A 251 -20.54 13.81 7.37
C GLN A 251 -19.37 14.77 7.22
N GLN A 252 -19.14 15.27 6.01
CA GLN A 252 -18.18 16.32 5.71
C GLN A 252 -18.71 17.68 6.21
N ASN A 253 -17.84 18.47 6.83
CA ASN A 253 -18.16 19.81 7.34
C ASN A 253 -17.61 20.94 6.46
N VAL A 254 -16.53 20.67 5.73
CA VAL A 254 -15.81 21.65 4.92
C VAL A 254 -15.58 21.10 3.52
N GLY A 255 -15.71 21.94 2.49
CA GLY A 255 -15.48 21.54 1.11
C GLY A 255 -14.01 21.25 0.80
N THR A 256 -13.75 20.34 -0.12
CA THR A 256 -12.41 20.13 -0.70
C THR A 256 -12.18 21.08 -1.89
N GLN A 257 -10.93 21.27 -2.29
CA GLN A 257 -10.62 22.01 -3.53
C GLN A 257 -10.97 21.18 -4.77
N ILE A 258 -10.68 19.88 -4.72
CA ILE A 258 -10.95 18.90 -5.78
C ILE A 258 -11.70 17.76 -5.12
N PRO A 259 -12.86 17.33 -5.64
CA PRO A 259 -13.58 16.19 -5.08
C PRO A 259 -12.75 14.90 -5.12
N PHE A 260 -12.82 14.12 -4.05
CA PHE A 260 -12.17 12.82 -3.98
C PHE A 260 -12.91 11.86 -3.05
N VAL A 261 -12.54 10.59 -3.11
CA VAL A 261 -13.13 9.54 -2.27
C VAL A 261 -12.11 9.10 -1.24
N ALA A 262 -12.51 9.11 0.03
CA ALA A 262 -11.67 8.65 1.13
C ALA A 262 -12.32 7.44 1.82
N PRO A 263 -11.59 6.33 2.03
CA PRO A 263 -12.08 5.22 2.84
C PRO A 263 -12.15 5.64 4.32
N LEU A 264 -13.20 5.21 5.02
CA LEU A 264 -13.37 5.42 6.45
C LEU A 264 -13.35 4.10 7.20
N ALA A 265 -12.74 4.10 8.38
CA ALA A 265 -12.94 3.08 9.40
C ALA A 265 -13.82 3.62 10.53
N ILE A 266 -14.56 2.71 11.17
CA ILE A 266 -15.35 2.97 12.37
C ILE A 266 -14.88 2.05 13.51
N GLU A 267 -14.84 2.60 14.72
CA GLU A 267 -14.45 1.89 15.94
C GLU A 267 -15.45 2.24 17.05
N PHE A 268 -15.94 1.22 17.76
CA PHE A 268 -16.75 1.38 18.97
C PHE A 268 -15.86 1.14 20.19
N ARG A 269 -15.44 2.20 20.85
CA ARG A 269 -14.62 2.13 22.07
C ARG A 269 -15.46 1.98 23.32
N THR A 270 -15.10 1.02 24.15
CA THR A 270 -15.85 0.72 25.37
C THR A 270 -15.41 1.54 26.57
N ASN A 271 -14.34 2.34 26.46
CA ASN A 271 -13.87 3.22 27.51
C ASN A 271 -13.64 2.50 28.87
N GLY A 272 -13.16 1.26 28.82
CA GLY A 272 -12.82 0.46 30.02
C GLY A 272 -13.94 -0.45 30.54
N LEU A 273 -15.06 -0.59 29.84
CA LEU A 273 -16.08 -1.59 30.20
C LEU A 273 -15.55 -3.02 30.01
N THR A 274 -16.02 -3.95 30.85
CA THR A 274 -15.64 -5.37 30.81
C THR A 274 -16.19 -6.06 29.57
N LEU A 275 -15.29 -6.54 28.72
CA LEU A 275 -15.59 -7.26 27.49
C LEU A 275 -15.86 -8.75 27.75
N ALA A 276 -16.69 -9.35 26.91
CA ALA A 276 -16.96 -10.79 26.86
C ALA A 276 -17.21 -11.24 25.40
N ASP A 277 -17.44 -12.54 25.22
CA ASP A 277 -17.78 -13.15 23.92
C ASP A 277 -16.82 -12.74 22.78
N ALA A 278 -15.51 -12.92 23.00
CA ALA A 278 -14.47 -12.52 22.05
C ALA A 278 -14.55 -11.04 21.62
N ASP A 279 -14.70 -10.16 22.61
CA ASP A 279 -14.77 -8.69 22.49
C ASP A 279 -15.99 -8.16 21.73
N SER A 280 -17.04 -8.97 21.59
CA SER A 280 -18.28 -8.57 20.90
C SER A 280 -19.41 -8.13 21.84
N THR A 281 -19.25 -8.36 23.15
CA THR A 281 -20.22 -7.97 24.15
C THR A 281 -19.56 -7.24 25.32
N VAL A 282 -20.34 -6.41 26.00
CA VAL A 282 -19.99 -5.77 27.28
C VAL A 282 -20.91 -6.27 28.36
N ILE A 283 -20.35 -6.65 29.51
CA ILE A 283 -21.11 -7.01 30.71
C ILE A 283 -21.64 -5.73 31.36
N LEU A 284 -22.96 -5.66 31.59
CA LEU A 284 -23.60 -4.49 32.17
C LEU A 284 -23.53 -4.53 33.70
N LYS A 285 -23.36 -3.35 34.29
CA LYS A 285 -23.35 -3.15 35.74
C LYS A 285 -24.52 -2.30 36.18
N ASN A 286 -25.04 -2.59 37.37
CA ASN A 286 -26.03 -1.73 38.01
C ASN A 286 -25.36 -0.49 38.65
N ASN A 287 -26.16 0.40 39.21
CA ASN A 287 -25.72 1.57 39.94
C ASN A 287 -24.80 1.29 41.16
N LYS A 288 -24.76 0.05 41.66
CA LYS A 288 -23.85 -0.40 42.72
C LYS A 288 -22.53 -0.95 42.18
N GLN A 289 -22.26 -0.82 40.88
CA GLN A 289 -21.09 -1.37 40.20
C GLN A 289 -21.00 -2.91 40.20
N GLU A 290 -22.11 -3.58 40.48
CA GLU A 290 -22.21 -5.03 40.42
C GLU A 290 -22.70 -5.46 39.03
N ASN A 291 -22.19 -6.59 38.53
CA ASN A 291 -22.71 -7.19 37.30
C ASN A 291 -24.22 -7.44 37.46
N ASN A 292 -25.02 -6.94 36.51
CA ASN A 292 -26.48 -6.98 36.61
C ASN A 292 -27.12 -8.21 35.96
N GLY A 293 -26.31 -9.11 35.37
CA GLY A 293 -26.77 -10.31 34.67
C GLY A 293 -27.14 -10.10 33.20
N PHE A 294 -26.90 -8.91 32.64
CA PHE A 294 -27.12 -8.61 31.22
C PHE A 294 -25.81 -8.33 30.50
N ARG A 295 -25.83 -8.55 29.17
CA ARG A 295 -24.78 -8.11 28.25
C ARG A 295 -25.34 -7.22 27.15
N LEU A 296 -24.53 -6.30 26.66
CA LEU A 296 -24.80 -5.41 25.54
C LEU A 296 -23.90 -5.78 24.35
N SER A 297 -24.49 -5.92 23.17
CA SER A 297 -23.78 -5.97 21.88
C SER A 297 -24.27 -4.84 20.96
N VAL A 298 -23.41 -4.48 20.01
CA VAL A 298 -23.80 -3.66 18.85
C VAL A 298 -23.73 -4.57 17.63
N MET A 299 -24.81 -4.65 16.85
CA MET A 299 -24.86 -5.43 15.63
C MET A 299 -24.86 -4.51 14.42
N ASP A 300 -24.01 -4.79 13.43
CA ASP A 300 -24.11 -4.22 12.09
C ASP A 300 -25.36 -4.81 11.42
N VAL A 301 -26.29 -3.94 11.02
CA VAL A 301 -27.57 -4.37 10.43
C VAL A 301 -27.37 -4.86 8.99
N ASP A 302 -26.42 -4.29 8.25
CA ASP A 302 -26.21 -4.63 6.83
C ASP A 302 -25.55 -6.00 6.69
N ASN A 303 -24.63 -6.32 7.61
CA ASN A 303 -23.90 -7.59 7.61
C ASN A 303 -24.49 -8.65 8.55
N ASN A 304 -25.43 -8.25 9.42
CA ASN A 304 -25.96 -9.07 10.51
C ASN A 304 -24.86 -9.71 11.38
N THR A 305 -23.76 -8.99 11.58
CA THR A 305 -22.61 -9.44 12.37
C THR A 305 -22.46 -8.58 13.63
N PRO A 306 -22.00 -9.18 14.75
CA PRO A 306 -21.68 -8.41 15.93
C PRO A 306 -20.41 -7.57 15.68
N VAL A 307 -20.46 -6.32 16.12
CA VAL A 307 -19.30 -5.44 16.13
C VAL A 307 -18.30 -5.95 17.17
N LYS A 308 -17.03 -6.04 16.77
CA LYS A 308 -15.93 -6.22 17.72
C LYS A 308 -15.56 -4.87 18.31
N PHE A 309 -15.66 -4.74 19.62
CA PHE A 309 -15.32 -3.54 20.33
C PHE A 309 -13.81 -3.27 20.36
N ASN A 310 -13.41 -2.00 20.39
CA ASN A 310 -12.02 -1.56 20.36
C ASN A 310 -11.21 -2.06 19.14
N VAL A 311 -11.90 -2.45 18.07
CA VAL A 311 -11.31 -2.87 16.79
C VAL A 311 -11.88 -2.00 15.68
N LYS A 312 -11.02 -1.53 14.78
CA LYS A 312 -11.45 -0.80 13.58
C LYS A 312 -12.12 -1.76 12.59
N ALA A 313 -13.29 -1.37 12.10
CA ALA A 313 -13.98 -2.02 11.01
C ALA A 313 -14.14 -1.05 9.84
N ASP A 314 -14.34 -1.58 8.63
CA ASP A 314 -14.61 -0.75 7.45
C ASP A 314 -15.99 -0.06 7.58
N MET A 315 -16.00 1.26 7.49
CA MET A 315 -17.23 2.04 7.37
C MET A 315 -17.64 2.22 5.91
N GLY A 316 -16.70 2.08 4.98
CA GLY A 316 -16.87 2.34 3.56
C GLY A 316 -16.38 3.73 3.13
N PRO A 317 -16.49 4.05 1.83
CA PRO A 317 -15.98 5.30 1.28
C PRO A 317 -16.91 6.49 1.57
N ILE A 318 -16.33 7.65 1.91
CA ILE A 318 -17.00 8.95 1.87
C ILE A 318 -16.58 9.72 0.61
N HIS A 319 -17.56 10.26 -0.11
CA HIS A 319 -17.32 11.17 -1.23
C HIS A 319 -17.17 12.58 -0.68
N LEU A 320 -15.97 13.13 -0.71
CA LEU A 320 -15.70 14.50 -0.27
C LEU A 320 -15.83 15.43 -1.46
N ASP A 321 -16.75 16.39 -1.37
CA ASP A 321 -17.07 17.33 -2.44
C ASP A 321 -16.65 18.76 -2.10
N ASN A 322 -16.84 19.69 -3.05
CA ASN A 322 -16.53 21.10 -2.86
C ASN A 322 -17.51 21.84 -1.91
N GLY A 323 -18.69 21.27 -1.65
CA GLY A 323 -19.78 21.92 -0.93
C GLY A 323 -20.01 21.43 0.50
N ALA A 324 -19.17 20.51 0.99
CA ALA A 324 -19.36 19.78 2.25
C ALA A 324 -20.62 18.88 2.28
N GLY A 325 -21.05 18.36 1.14
CA GLY A 325 -22.20 17.46 1.01
C GLY A 325 -21.89 15.99 1.28
N GLY A 326 -20.60 15.62 1.38
CA GLY A 326 -20.17 14.25 1.61
C GLY A 326 -20.76 13.61 2.85
N ARG A 327 -21.39 12.43 2.70
CA ARG A 327 -21.92 11.67 3.84
C ARG A 327 -21.93 10.17 3.58
N ILE A 328 -21.75 9.40 4.65
CA ILE A 328 -21.99 7.96 4.67
C ILE A 328 -22.74 7.60 5.96
N ILE A 329 -23.73 6.71 5.83
CA ILE A 329 -24.63 6.30 6.92
C ILE A 329 -24.53 4.79 7.08
N LYS A 330 -24.21 4.33 8.28
CA LYS A 330 -24.25 2.92 8.67
C LYS A 330 -25.38 2.67 9.68
N ARG A 331 -26.07 1.54 9.50
CA ARG A 331 -27.20 1.13 10.35
C ARG A 331 -26.73 0.09 11.36
N TYR A 332 -27.03 0.32 12.62
CA TYR A 332 -26.69 -0.57 13.73
C TYR A 332 -27.93 -0.84 14.58
N LYS A 333 -27.85 -1.88 15.42
CA LYS A 333 -28.80 -2.11 16.51
C LYS A 333 -28.04 -2.42 17.79
N ALA A 334 -28.42 -1.77 18.87
CA ALA A 334 -27.97 -2.12 20.21
C ALA A 334 -28.85 -3.26 20.71
N LYS A 335 -28.23 -4.36 21.15
CA LYS A 335 -28.93 -5.55 21.65
C LYS A 335 -28.53 -5.82 23.09
N VAL A 336 -29.53 -5.87 23.98
CA VAL A 336 -29.35 -6.29 25.38
C VAL A 336 -30.08 -7.59 25.62
N GLU A 337 -29.38 -8.56 26.21
CA GLU A 337 -29.90 -9.88 26.54
C GLU A 337 -29.33 -10.37 27.87
N ALA A 338 -30.04 -11.30 28.51
CA ALA A 338 -29.53 -11.95 29.72
C ALA A 338 -28.31 -12.82 29.39
N ILE A 339 -27.37 -12.87 30.33
CA ILE A 339 -26.27 -13.81 30.29
C ILE A 339 -26.80 -15.17 30.79
N PRO A 340 -26.71 -16.25 30.00
CA PRO A 340 -27.15 -17.58 30.43
C PRO A 340 -26.43 -18.01 31.72
N GLY A 341 -27.20 -18.49 32.71
CA GLY A 341 -26.66 -18.95 34.00
C GLY A 341 -26.43 -17.85 35.05
N GLU A 342 -26.43 -16.57 34.68
CA GLU A 342 -26.20 -15.47 35.62
C GLU A 342 -27.48 -15.04 36.35
N VAL A 343 -27.32 -14.52 37.57
CA VAL A 343 -28.43 -13.93 38.34
C VAL A 343 -28.67 -12.50 37.86
N ILE A 344 -29.92 -12.20 37.46
CA ILE A 344 -30.30 -10.84 37.09
C ILE A 344 -30.53 -10.04 38.37
N LYS A 345 -29.79 -8.95 38.53
CA LYS A 345 -29.93 -8.04 39.67
C LYS A 345 -30.73 -6.81 39.26
N THR A 346 -31.68 -6.42 40.09
CA THR A 346 -32.48 -5.21 39.88
C THR A 346 -31.64 -3.95 40.05
N GLY A 347 -32.06 -2.88 39.37
CA GLY A 347 -31.40 -1.58 39.42
C GLY A 347 -31.21 -0.97 38.03
N ALA A 348 -31.02 0.35 37.99
CA ALA A 348 -30.65 1.05 36.76
C ALA A 348 -29.26 0.61 36.31
N PHE A 349 -29.07 0.52 34.99
CA PHE A 349 -27.79 0.23 34.36
C PHE A 349 -27.58 1.16 33.18
N SER A 350 -26.31 1.38 32.82
CA SER A 350 -25.94 2.14 31.63
C SER A 350 -24.57 1.70 31.13
N ALA A 351 -24.27 1.96 29.86
CA ALA A 351 -22.97 1.77 29.25
C ALA A 351 -22.68 2.99 28.38
N ALA A 352 -21.45 3.51 28.46
CA ALA A 352 -21.00 4.64 27.66
C ALA A 352 -19.90 4.17 26.71
N MET A 353 -20.13 4.33 25.41
CA MET A 353 -19.18 3.97 24.36
C MET A 353 -18.88 5.20 23.50
N THR A 354 -17.67 5.28 22.98
CA THR A 354 -17.26 6.34 22.03
C THR A 354 -17.23 5.74 20.64
N VAL A 355 -17.94 6.35 19.69
CA VAL A 355 -17.84 6.00 18.28
C VAL A 355 -16.78 6.89 17.64
N ILE A 356 -15.76 6.27 17.06
CA ILE A 356 -14.65 6.96 16.39
C ILE A 356 -14.69 6.59 14.92
N VAL A 357 -14.64 7.61 14.07
CA VAL A 357 -14.49 7.44 12.63
C VAL A 357 -13.14 8.02 12.21
N THR A 358 -12.34 7.25 11.48
CA THR A 358 -11.02 7.67 11.00
C THR A 358 -10.90 7.49 9.51
N TYR A 359 -10.22 8.43 8.84
CA TYR A 359 -9.77 8.23 7.45
C TYR A 359 -8.70 7.14 7.41
N ASN A 360 -8.84 6.20 6.47
CA ASN A 360 -7.90 5.10 6.24
C ASN A 360 -6.82 5.48 5.22
#